data_AF-A0A350JGL3-F1
#
_entry.id   AF-A0A350JGL3-F1
#
_cell.length_a   1.000
_cell.length_b   1.000
_cell.length_c   1.000
_cell.angle_alpha   90.00
_cell.angle_beta   90.00
_cell.angle_gamma   90.00
#
_symmetry.space_group_name_H-M   'P 1'
#
loop_
_entity.id
_entity.type
_entity.pdbx_description
1 polymer ?
#
loop_
_entity_poly.entity_id
_entity_poly.type
_entity_poly.pdbx_seq_one_letter_code
_entity_poly.pdbx_strand_id
1 'polypeptide(L)'
;MEFILRPISITDLYALVEYANNLKIASNMTDGFPHPYTKEAGEKFINMATQGTPPNIMAIDIDGKLSGAIGLHAQTDVLSKSFELGYWLAEPFWGNG
;
A
#
# COMPACT_ATOMS: atom_id res chain seq x y z
N MET A 1 15.29 -11.92 -8.69
CA MET A 1 14.13 -11.22 -8.12
C MET A 1 14.58 -10.64 -6.79
N GLU A 2 14.73 -9.33 -6.77
CA GLU A 2 15.09 -8.56 -5.59
C GLU A 2 13.80 -8.05 -4.95
N PHE A 3 13.68 -8.24 -3.63
CA PHE A 3 12.53 -7.81 -2.84
C PHE A 3 13.00 -6.82 -1.79
N ILE A 4 12.50 -5.59 -1.83
CA ILE A 4 12.86 -4.55 -0.86
C ILE A 4 11.63 -3.84 -0.34
N LEU A 5 11.72 -3.36 0.90
CA LEU A 5 10.82 -2.34 1.43
C LEU A 5 11.51 -0.99 1.31
N ARG A 6 10.85 -0.04 0.64
CA ARG A 6 11.36 1.31 0.45
C ARG A 6 10.29 2.37 0.71
N PRO A 7 10.66 3.62 1.00
CA PRO A 7 9.70 4.71 1.07
C PRO A 7 8.89 4.81 -0.23
N ILE A 8 7.59 5.10 -0.09
CA ILE A 8 6.72 5.41 -1.22
C ILE A 8 7.12 6.76 -1.81
N SER A 9 7.15 6.83 -3.14
CA SER A 9 7.47 8.03 -3.90
C SER A 9 6.31 8.44 -4.80
N ILE A 10 6.22 9.72 -5.14
CA ILE A 10 5.24 10.21 -6.13
C ILE A 10 5.39 9.54 -7.50
N THR A 11 6.58 9.06 -7.83
CA THR A 11 6.86 8.31 -9.06
C THR A 11 6.12 6.97 -9.11
N ASP A 12 5.67 6.45 -7.97
CA ASP A 12 4.91 5.21 -7.89
C ASP A 12 3.43 5.38 -8.26
N LEU A 13 2.92 6.62 -8.38
CA LEU A 13 1.50 6.90 -8.56
C LEU A 13 0.86 6.13 -9.73
N TYR A 14 1.56 6.04 -10.86
CA TYR A 14 1.05 5.33 -12.02
C TYR A 14 0.86 3.84 -11.75
N ALA A 15 1.92 3.17 -11.27
CA ALA A 15 1.87 1.74 -10.94
C ALA A 15 0.89 1.46 -9.79
N LEU A 16 0.82 2.35 -8.80
CA LEU A 16 -0.14 2.27 -7.70
C LEU A 16 -1.58 2.25 -8.23
N VAL A 17 -1.96 3.22 -9.05
CA VAL A 17 -3.34 3.30 -9.58
C VAL A 17 -3.64 2.11 -10.49
N GLU A 18 -2.70 1.73 -11.35
CA GLU A 18 -2.85 0.56 -12.23
C GLU A 18 -3.11 -0.72 -11.44
N TYR A 19 -2.27 -1.00 -10.44
CA TYR A 19 -2.35 -2.24 -9.67
C TYR A 19 -3.44 -2.24 -8.60
N ALA A 20 -3.66 -1.11 -7.91
CA ALA A 20 -4.67 -1.01 -6.87
C ALA A 20 -6.10 -0.99 -7.42
N ASN A 21 -6.30 -0.59 -8.68
CA ASN A 21 -7.62 -0.63 -9.34
C ASN A 21 -8.02 -2.05 -9.78
N ASN A 22 -7.88 -3.02 -8.87
CA ASN A 22 -8.19 -4.42 -9.10
C ASN A 22 -9.22 -4.91 -8.07
N LEU A 23 -10.38 -5.38 -8.55
CA LEU A 23 -11.48 -5.83 -7.68
C LEU A 23 -11.06 -7.01 -6.78
N LYS A 24 -10.16 -7.89 -7.24
CA LYS A 24 -9.67 -9.01 -6.42
C LYS A 24 -8.85 -8.54 -5.23
N ILE A 25 -8.12 -7.42 -5.38
CA ILE A 25 -7.41 -6.79 -4.27
C ILE A 25 -8.42 -6.09 -3.35
N ALA A 26 -9.25 -5.20 -3.91
CA ALA A 26 -10.20 -4.41 -3.13
C ALA A 26 -11.18 -5.27 -2.31
N SER A 27 -11.62 -6.42 -2.83
CA SER A 27 -12.52 -7.35 -2.11
C SER A 27 -11.92 -7.96 -0.84
N ASN A 28 -10.60 -7.84 -0.63
CA ASN A 28 -9.89 -8.35 0.54
C ASN A 28 -9.36 -7.22 1.45
N MET A 29 -9.67 -5.96 1.13
CA MET A 29 -9.22 -4.79 1.88
C MET A 29 -10.36 -4.19 2.71
N THR A 30 -10.03 -3.25 3.58
CA THR A 30 -11.00 -2.46 4.33
C THR A 30 -11.72 -1.44 3.42
N ASP A 31 -12.83 -0.87 3.88
CA ASP A 31 -13.55 0.19 3.17
C ASP A 31 -12.70 1.46 2.89
N GLY A 32 -11.55 1.58 3.57
CA GLY A 32 -10.57 2.63 3.29
C GLY A 32 -9.83 2.46 1.96
N PHE A 33 -9.91 1.28 1.34
CA PHE A 33 -9.34 0.98 0.03
C PHE A 33 -10.44 1.05 -1.04
N PRO A 34 -10.55 2.16 -1.79
CA PRO A 34 -11.67 2.37 -2.70
C PRO A 34 -11.59 1.48 -3.94
N HIS A 35 -12.76 1.12 -4.47
CA HIS A 35 -12.90 0.58 -5.82
C HIS A 35 -14.06 1.26 -6.54
N PRO A 36 -13.85 1.87 -7.73
CA PRO A 36 -12.59 1.94 -8.48
C PRO A 36 -11.51 2.77 -7.74
N TYR A 37 -10.26 2.38 -7.92
CA TYR A 37 -9.11 3.08 -7.33
C TYR A 37 -8.65 4.17 -8.30
N THR A 38 -8.92 5.44 -7.96
CA THR A 38 -8.67 6.58 -8.84
C THR A 38 -7.29 7.21 -8.62
N LYS A 39 -6.89 8.11 -9.52
CA LYS A 39 -5.66 8.90 -9.37
C LYS A 39 -5.67 9.73 -8.08
N GLU A 40 -6.80 10.33 -7.77
CA GLU A 40 -7.00 11.15 -6.57
C GLU A 40 -6.87 10.29 -5.29
N ALA A 41 -7.38 9.05 -5.33
CA ALA A 41 -7.17 8.10 -4.24
C ALA A 41 -5.69 7.74 -4.08
N GLY A 42 -4.98 7.52 -5.19
CA GLY A 42 -3.53 7.27 -5.19
C GLY A 42 -2.71 8.44 -4.65
N GLU A 43 -3.02 9.66 -5.06
CA GLU A 43 -2.37 10.88 -4.55
C GLU A 43 -2.62 11.06 -3.04
N LYS A 44 -3.86 10.84 -2.59
CA LYS A 44 -4.20 10.86 -1.15
C LYS A 44 -3.42 9.79 -0.38
N PHE A 45 -3.30 8.58 -0.92
CA PHE A 45 -2.54 7.50 -0.30
C PHE A 45 -1.05 7.83 -0.19
N ILE A 46 -0.42 8.33 -1.26
CA ILE A 46 1.00 8.72 -1.25
C ILE A 46 1.24 9.84 -0.23
N ASN A 47 0.36 10.84 -0.19
CA ASN A 47 0.45 11.92 0.79
C ASN A 47 0.33 11.39 2.22
N MET A 48 -0.55 10.43 2.48
CA MET A 48 -0.67 9.79 3.80
C MET A 48 0.58 8.96 4.14
N ALA A 49 1.06 8.14 3.20
CA ALA A 49 2.20 7.25 3.41
C ALA A 49 3.52 7.98 3.69
N THR A 50 3.64 9.23 3.23
CA THR A 50 4.86 10.04 3.34
C THR A 50 4.86 11.03 4.51
N GLN A 51 3.78 11.12 5.29
CA GLN A 51 3.66 12.08 6.41
C GLN A 51 4.47 11.73 7.67
N GLY A 52 5.04 10.52 7.77
CA GLY A 52 5.81 10.06 8.95
C GLY A 52 7.32 10.05 8.75
N THR A 53 8.10 10.23 9.84
CA THR A 53 9.56 10.03 9.85
C THR A 53 9.97 9.24 11.10
N PRO A 54 10.30 7.94 10.99
CA PRO A 54 10.28 7.13 9.77
C PRO A 54 8.85 6.91 9.23
N PRO A 55 8.69 6.63 7.92
CA PRO A 55 7.40 6.31 7.34
C PRO A 55 6.85 4.99 7.90
N ASN A 56 5.56 4.97 8.23
CA ASN A 56 4.86 3.78 8.73
C ASN A 56 4.29 2.91 7.60
N ILE A 57 4.30 3.41 6.37
CA ILE A 57 3.80 2.74 5.17
C ILE A 57 4.93 2.76 4.13
N MET A 58 5.24 1.58 3.62
CA MET A 58 6.35 1.34 2.70
C MET A 58 5.83 0.69 1.42
N ALA A 59 6.51 0.95 0.31
CA ALA A 59 6.28 0.22 -0.93
C ALA A 59 6.90 -1.16 -0.80
N ILE A 60 6.14 -2.19 -1.22
CA ILE A 60 6.72 -3.49 -1.53
C ILE A 60 7.23 -3.37 -2.96
N ASP A 61 8.55 -3.44 -3.13
CA ASP A 61 9.19 -3.31 -4.42
C ASP A 61 9.80 -4.64 -4.86
N ILE A 62 9.47 -5.04 -6.10
CA ILE A 62 9.98 -6.24 -6.75
C ILE A 62 10.71 -5.80 -8.02
N ASP A 63 12.02 -6.05 -8.06
CA ASP A 63 12.89 -5.70 -9.20
C ASP A 63 12.80 -4.22 -9.65
N GLY A 64 12.70 -3.30 -8.68
CA GLY A 64 12.66 -1.85 -8.91
C GLY A 64 11.26 -1.29 -9.22
N LYS A 65 10.20 -2.07 -9.01
CA LYS A 65 8.81 -1.70 -9.31
C LYS A 65 7.92 -1.81 -8.08
N LEU A 66 7.12 -0.78 -7.82
CA LEU A 66 6.05 -0.87 -6.82
C LEU A 66 5.12 -2.01 -7.20
N SER A 67 5.00 -2.97 -6.28
CA SER A 67 4.26 -4.21 -6.46
C SER A 67 3.21 -4.40 -5.37
N GLY A 68 3.06 -3.42 -4.48
CA GLY A 68 2.18 -3.45 -3.34
C GLY A 68 2.57 -2.40 -2.31
N ALA A 69 1.86 -2.38 -1.19
CA ALA A 69 2.24 -1.58 -0.03
C ALA A 69 2.05 -2.39 1.25
N ILE A 70 2.85 -2.08 2.26
CA ILE A 70 2.77 -2.63 3.61
C ILE A 70 2.81 -1.49 4.61
N GLY A 71 1.98 -1.53 5.65
CA GLY A 71 1.89 -0.45 6.62
C GLY A 71 1.47 -0.88 8.01
N LEU A 72 1.92 -0.11 9.00
CA LEU A 72 1.51 -0.22 10.39
C LEU A 72 0.63 0.98 10.77
N HIS A 73 -0.58 0.69 11.22
CA HIS A 73 -1.56 1.70 11.63
C HIS A 73 -1.78 1.60 13.14
N ALA A 74 -1.30 2.63 13.87
CA ALA A 74 -1.52 2.72 15.31
C ALA A 74 -3.02 2.76 15.61
N GLN A 75 -3.47 1.90 16.51
CA GLN A 75 -4.86 1.86 16.92
C GLN A 75 -5.12 2.85 18.06
N THR A 76 -6.39 3.13 18.36
CA THR A 76 -6.79 4.12 19.36
C THR A 76 -7.57 3.47 20.52
N ASP A 77 -7.80 4.25 21.58
CA ASP A 77 -8.62 3.84 22.74
C ASP A 77 -8.10 2.56 23.42
N VAL A 78 -8.95 1.56 23.64
CA VAL A 78 -8.60 0.28 24.28
C VAL A 78 -7.51 -0.49 23.52
N LEU A 79 -7.33 -0.21 22.22
CA LEU A 79 -6.30 -0.80 21.37
C LEU A 79 -5.06 0.08 21.22
N SER A 80 -4.92 1.17 21.97
CA SER A 80 -3.80 2.14 21.86
C SER A 80 -2.39 1.57 22.01
N LYS A 81 -2.24 0.32 22.47
CA LYS A 81 -0.96 -0.40 22.57
C LYS A 81 -0.72 -1.40 21.43
N SER A 82 -1.58 -1.42 20.40
CA SER A 82 -1.44 -2.29 19.23
C SER A 82 -1.33 -1.49 17.93
N PHE A 83 -0.85 -2.19 16.91
CA PHE A 83 -0.82 -1.72 15.53
C PHE A 83 -1.58 -2.73 14.67
N GLU A 84 -2.34 -2.24 13.71
CA GLU A 84 -2.82 -3.04 12.60
C GLU A 84 -1.75 -3.11 11.53
N LEU A 85 -1.38 -4.33 11.13
CA LEU A 85 -0.54 -4.57 9.97
C LEU A 85 -1.44 -4.79 8.75
N GLY A 86 -1.37 -3.89 7.77
CA GLY A 86 -2.07 -4.02 6.50
C GLY A 86 -1.07 -4.18 5.35
N TYR A 87 -1.39 -5.04 4.38
CA TYR A 87 -0.64 -5.09 3.13
C TYR A 87 -1.51 -5.53 1.96
N TRP A 88 -1.06 -5.23 0.76
CA TRP A 88 -1.61 -5.77 -0.48
C TRP A 88 -0.49 -5.97 -1.49
N LEU A 89 -0.68 -6.91 -2.41
CA LEU A 89 0.21 -7.17 -3.54
C LEU A 89 -0.57 -7.07 -4.84
N ALA A 90 0.05 -6.53 -5.88
CA ALA A 90 -0.54 -6.52 -7.20
C ALA A 90 -0.68 -7.96 -7.72
N GLU A 91 -1.81 -8.24 -8.37
CA GLU A 91 -2.17 -9.58 -8.84
C GLU A 91 -1.08 -10.29 -9.68
N PRO A 92 -0.31 -9.61 -10.57
CA PRO A 92 0.75 -10.26 -11.33
C PRO A 92 1.86 -10.93 -10.50
N PHE A 93 2.00 -10.53 -9.22
CA PHE A 93 3.03 -11.07 -8.33
C PHE A 93 2.51 -12.16 -7.39
N TRP A 94 1.23 -12.52 -7.46
CA TRP A 94 0.66 -13.57 -6.62
C TRP A 94 1.19 -14.97 -6.98
N GLY A 95 1.30 -15.86 -5.98
CA GLY A 95 1.71 -17.25 -6.19
C GLY A 95 3.21 -17.45 -6.45
N ASN A 96 4.05 -16.45 -6.14
CA ASN A 96 5.50 -16.50 -6.30
C ASN A 96 6.27 -16.71 -4.97
N GLY A 97 5.57 -17.07 -3.89
CA GLY A 97 6.08 -17.26 -2.52
C GLY A 97 4.97 -17.10 -1.49
#